data_AF-A0A7L2TI22-F1
#
_entry.id   AF-A0A7L2TI22-F1
#
_cell.length_a   1.000
_cell.length_b   1.000
_cell.length_c   1.000
_cell.angle_alpha   90.00
_cell.angle_beta   90.00
_cell.angle_gamma   90.00
#
_symmetry.space_group_name_H-M   'P 1'
#
loop_
_entity.id
_entity.type
_entity.pdbx_description
1 polymer ?
#
loop_
_entity_poly.entity_id
_entity_poly.type
_entity_poly.pdbx_seq_one_letter_code
_entity_poly.pdbx_strand_id
1 'polypeptide(L)'
;VVAPEVSVHIKHSKKFEMKIHSVPYAQEDMDQALEEYFHLIFEEGSFLKRFLKAYEGTKKVINFGISSCEQLLKDKELIRYLEERKF
;
A
#
# COMPACT_ATOMS: atom_id res chain seq x y z
N VAL A 1 3.22 -15.41 4.41
CA VAL A 1 3.16 -13.94 4.23
C VAL A 1 1.94 -13.60 3.42
N VAL A 2 1.19 -12.57 3.80
CA VAL A 2 0.07 -12.04 3.02
C VAL A 2 0.50 -10.71 2.42
N ALA A 3 0.21 -10.48 1.15
CA ALA A 3 0.50 -9.21 0.49
C ALA A 3 -0.58 -8.87 -0.54
N PRO A 4 -0.84 -7.58 -0.78
CA PRO A 4 -1.61 -7.16 -1.95
C PRO A 4 -0.84 -7.47 -3.24
N GLU A 5 -1.59 -7.65 -4.33
CA GLU A 5 -1.05 -7.82 -5.70
C GLU A 5 -0.11 -6.66 -6.09
N VAL A 6 -0.50 -5.44 -5.70
CA VAL A 6 0.32 -4.24 -5.84
C VAL A 6 1.11 -4.03 -4.56
N SER A 7 2.45 -4.12 -4.63
CA SER A 7 3.32 -4.02 -3.45
C SER A 7 4.56 -3.19 -3.73
N VAL A 8 5.04 -2.46 -2.71
CA VAL A 8 6.24 -1.63 -2.84
C VAL A 8 7.51 -2.48 -2.76
N HIS A 9 7.61 -3.38 -1.77
CA HIS A 9 8.85 -4.10 -1.46
C HIS A 9 8.68 -5.60 -1.22
N ILE A 10 7.45 -6.12 -1.12
CA ILE A 10 7.24 -7.55 -0.89
C ILE A 10 7.39 -8.27 -2.23
N LYS A 11 8.48 -9.04 -2.36
CA LYS A 11 8.78 -9.81 -3.59
C LYS A 11 8.45 -11.28 -3.41
N HIS A 12 8.07 -11.93 -4.52
CA HIS A 12 7.97 -13.38 -4.57
C HIS A 12 9.31 -14.04 -4.21
N SER A 13 9.26 -15.03 -3.32
CA SER A 13 10.43 -15.75 -2.84
C SER A 13 10.07 -17.18 -2.50
N LYS A 14 11.01 -18.11 -2.71
CA LYS A 14 10.86 -19.52 -2.30
C LYS A 14 11.02 -19.72 -0.78
N LYS A 15 11.43 -18.67 -0.06
CA LYS A 15 11.71 -18.74 1.39
C LYS A 15 10.45 -18.75 2.26
N PHE A 16 9.28 -18.45 1.70
CA PHE A 16 8.02 -18.43 2.44
C PHE A 16 6.83 -18.69 1.50
N GLU A 17 5.75 -19.27 2.04
CA GLU A 17 4.46 -19.34 1.36
C GLU A 17 3.84 -17.93 1.34
N MET A 18 3.46 -17.46 0.16
CA MET A 18 2.84 -16.14 -0.04
C MET A 18 1.38 -16.30 -0.48
N LYS A 19 0.47 -15.55 0.16
CA LYS A 19 -0.91 -15.38 -0.27
C LYS A 19 -1.08 -13.96 -0.80
N ILE A 20 -1.60 -13.85 -2.01
CA ILE A 20 -1.84 -12.58 -2.69
C ILE A 20 -3.33 -12.32 -2.74
N HIS A 21 -3.73 -11.10 -2.42
CA HIS A 21 -5.11 -10.62 -2.59
C HIS A 21 -5.15 -9.45 -3.56
N SER A 22 -6.25 -9.33 -4.31
CA SER A 22 -6.43 -8.24 -5.27
C SER A 22 -6.73 -6.92 -4.57
N VAL A 23 -6.46 -5.82 -5.27
CA VAL A 23 -6.69 -4.44 -4.82
C VAL A 23 -7.27 -3.59 -5.95
N PRO A 24 -8.04 -2.53 -5.66
CA PRO A 24 -8.77 -1.76 -6.67
C PRO A 24 -7.94 -0.60 -7.23
N TYR A 25 -6.64 -0.81 -7.43
CA TYR A 25 -5.72 0.19 -7.96
C TYR A 25 -4.55 -0.49 -8.67
N ALA A 26 -3.93 0.20 -9.62
CA ALA A 26 -2.80 -0.32 -10.37
C ALA A 26 -1.48 -0.05 -9.64
N GLN A 27 -0.42 -0.74 -10.05
CA GLN A 27 0.93 -0.51 -9.50
C GLN A 27 1.41 0.91 -9.82
N GLU A 28 1.11 1.38 -11.02
CA GLU A 28 1.47 2.71 -11.52
C GLU A 28 0.86 3.83 -10.67
N ASP A 29 -0.38 3.66 -10.20
CA ASP A 29 -1.06 4.64 -9.35
C ASP A 29 -0.33 4.81 -8.01
N MET A 30 0.09 3.69 -7.42
CA MET A 30 0.81 3.69 -6.14
C MET A 30 2.23 4.22 -6.32
N ASP A 31 2.92 3.81 -7.38
CA ASP A 31 4.28 4.25 -7.67
C ASP A 31 4.33 5.76 -7.92
N GLN A 32 3.39 6.31 -8.70
CA GLN A 32 3.28 7.75 -8.93
C GLN A 32 3.01 8.50 -7.61
N ALA A 33 2.10 8.00 -6.77
CA ALA A 33 1.79 8.66 -5.50
C ALA A 33 2.97 8.64 -4.53
N LEU A 34 3.75 7.56 -4.50
CA LEU A 34 4.97 7.46 -3.70
C LEU A 34 6.06 8.38 -4.25
N GLU A 35 6.25 8.42 -5.56
CA GLU A 35 7.20 9.33 -6.19
C GLU A 35 6.85 10.79 -5.88
N GLU A 36 5.59 11.20 -6.10
CA GLU A 36 5.09 12.52 -5.73
C GLU A 36 5.38 12.82 -4.25
N TYR A 37 5.06 11.88 -3.35
CA TYR A 37 5.29 12.05 -1.92
C TYR A 37 6.76 12.24 -1.55
N PHE A 38 7.67 11.44 -2.13
CA PHE A 38 9.10 11.54 -1.84
C PHE A 38 9.72 12.82 -2.42
N HIS A 39 9.28 13.29 -3.59
CA HIS A 39 9.74 14.57 -4.14
C HIS A 39 9.44 15.74 -3.21
N LEU A 40 8.33 15.71 -2.46
CA LEU A 40 7.96 16.77 -1.50
C LEU A 40 8.96 16.91 -0.34
N ILE A 41 9.69 15.85 0.00
CA ILE A 41 10.72 15.88 1.05
C ILE A 41 11.84 16.84 0.64
N PHE A 42 12.19 16.84 -0.64
CA PHE A 42 13.29 17.62 -1.21
C PHE A 42 12.83 18.93 -1.88
N GLU A 43 11.53 19.19 -1.96
CA GLU A 43 11.01 20.41 -2.58
C GLU A 43 11.41 21.66 -1.77
N GLU A 44 12.04 22.63 -2.44
CA GLU A 44 12.35 23.94 -1.87
C GLU A 44 11.13 24.89 -1.92
N GLY A 45 11.04 25.83 -0.98
CA GLY A 45 9.98 26.84 -0.96
C GLY A 45 9.37 27.09 0.42
N SER A 46 8.25 27.80 0.45
CA SER A 46 7.60 28.18 1.72
C SER A 46 7.09 26.94 2.48
N PHE A 47 7.27 26.96 3.80
CA PHE A 47 6.87 25.87 4.68
C PHE A 47 5.38 25.50 4.52
N LEU A 48 4.50 26.51 4.46
CA LEU A 48 3.05 26.28 4.32
C LEU A 48 2.69 25.54 3.03
N LYS A 49 3.30 25.90 1.90
CA LYS A 49 3.06 25.23 0.62
C LYS A 49 3.53 23.77 0.68
N ARG A 50 4.71 23.53 1.24
CA ARG A 50 5.26 22.18 1.41
C ARG A 50 4.39 21.34 2.33
N PHE A 51 3.92 21.90 3.45
CA PHE A 51 3.05 21.21 4.40
C PHE A 51 1.73 20.78 3.77
N LEU A 52 1.06 21.66 3.02
CA LEU A 52 -0.21 21.33 2.35
C LEU A 52 -0.02 20.20 1.33
N LYS A 53 1.03 20.26 0.52
CA LYS A 53 1.34 19.18 -0.43
C LYS A 53 1.66 17.87 0.28
N ALA A 54 2.46 17.91 1.35
CA ALA A 54 2.82 16.72 2.12
C ALA A 54 1.59 16.07 2.75
N TYR A 55 0.64 16.88 3.24
CA TYR A 55 -0.64 16.41 3.75
C TYR A 55 -1.45 15.68 2.67
N GLU A 56 -1.59 16.28 1.48
CA GLU A 56 -2.29 15.66 0.34
C GLU A 56 -1.63 14.36 -0.12
N GLY A 57 -0.29 14.36 -0.27
CA GLY A 57 0.48 13.17 -0.64
C GLY A 57 0.35 12.06 0.41
N THR A 58 0.45 12.40 1.70
CA THR A 58 0.28 11.43 2.80
C THR A 58 -1.11 10.81 2.76
N LYS A 59 -2.16 11.62 2.52
CA LYS A 59 -3.53 11.12 2.42
C LYS A 59 -3.70 10.12 1.28
N LYS A 60 -3.11 10.39 0.10
CA LYS A 60 -3.13 9.44 -1.03
C LYS A 60 -2.46 8.12 -0.66
N VAL A 61 -1.25 8.16 -0.08
CA VAL A 61 -0.50 6.95 0.32
C VAL A 61 -1.25 6.13 1.37
N ILE A 62 -1.82 6.79 2.39
CA ILE A 62 -2.63 6.13 3.43
C ILE A 62 -3.86 5.47 2.82
N ASN A 63 -4.52 6.09 1.83
CA ASN A 63 -5.70 5.52 1.19
C ASN A 63 -5.42 4.19 0.49
N PHE A 64 -4.24 4.00 -0.12
CA PHE A 64 -3.87 2.68 -0.68
C PHE A 64 -3.79 1.62 0.42
N GLY A 65 -3.18 1.95 1.56
CA GLY A 65 -3.10 1.06 2.72
C GLY A 65 -4.48 0.69 3.27
N ILE A 66 -5.37 1.68 3.45
CA ILE A 66 -6.76 1.44 3.90
C ILE A 66 -7.50 0.56 2.89
N SER A 67 -7.41 0.89 1.60
CA SER A 67 -8.09 0.13 0.54
C SER A 67 -7.59 -1.32 0.46
N SER A 68 -6.28 -1.54 0.59
CA SER A 68 -5.69 -2.87 0.72
C SER A 68 -6.28 -3.65 1.89
N CYS A 69 -6.33 -3.05 3.08
CA CYS A 69 -6.90 -3.68 4.27
C CYS A 69 -8.39 -4.01 4.07
N GLU A 70 -9.16 -3.10 3.47
CA GLU A 70 -10.57 -3.36 3.17
C GLU A 70 -10.75 -4.54 2.22
N GLN A 71 -9.93 -4.67 1.17
CA GLN A 71 -10.03 -5.82 0.27
C GLN A 71 -9.62 -7.12 0.96
N LEU A 72 -8.56 -7.10 1.75
CA LEU A 72 -8.15 -8.25 2.55
C LEU A 72 -9.28 -8.73 3.47
N LEU A 73 -9.94 -7.81 4.17
CA LEU A 73 -11.05 -8.15 5.08
C LEU A 73 -12.32 -8.61 4.34
N LYS A 74 -12.50 -8.23 3.07
CA LYS A 74 -13.61 -8.70 2.21
C LYS A 74 -13.35 -10.10 1.68
N ASP A 75 -12.09 -10.53 1.57
CA ASP A 75 -11.72 -11.88 1.14
C ASP A 75 -11.92 -12.90 2.28
N LYS A 76 -13.16 -13.38 2.40
CA LYS A 76 -13.55 -14.35 3.44
C LYS A 76 -12.81 -15.67 3.35
N GLU A 77 -12.41 -16.10 2.15
CA GLU A 77 -11.68 -17.36 1.98
C GLU A 77 -10.26 -17.23 2.51
N LEU A 78 -9.60 -16.12 2.18
CA LEU A 78 -8.28 -15.82 2.71
C LEU A 78 -8.31 -15.63 4.23
N ILE A 79 -9.29 -14.89 4.77
CA ILE A 79 -9.44 -14.73 6.23
C ILE A 79 -9.61 -16.10 6.91
N ARG A 80 -10.50 -16.96 6.40
CA ARG A 80 -10.67 -18.31 6.95
C ARG A 80 -9.38 -19.13 6.89
N TYR A 81 -8.64 -19.07 5.78
CA TYR A 81 -7.33 -19.73 5.68
C TYR A 81 -6.35 -19.23 6.76
N LEU A 82 -6.33 -17.92 7.04
CA LEU A 82 -5.46 -17.34 8.07
C LEU A 82 -5.86 -17.81 9.48
N GLU A 83 -7.15 -17.88 9.77
CA GLU A 83 -7.67 -18.38 11.05
C GLU A 83 -7.34 -19.87 11.27
N GLU A 84 -7.50 -20.71 10.24
CA GLU A 84 -7.23 -22.15 10.29
C GLU A 84 -5.74 -22.46 10.51
N ARG A 85 -4.85 -21.67 9.90
CA ARG A 85 -3.40 -21.88 9.98
C ARG A 85 -2.79 -21.54 11.34
N LYS A 86 -3.50 -20.81 12.22
CA LYS A 86 -3.05 -20.41 13.57
C LYS A 86 -1.58 -19.95 13.60
N PHE A 87 -1.26 -18.94 12.79
CA PHE A 87 0.06 -18.32 12.77
C PHE A 87 0.51 -17.82 14.15
#